data_AF-A0ABD1NP17-F1
#
_entry.id   AF-A0ABD1NP17-F1
#
_cell.length_a   1.000
_cell.length_b   1.000
_cell.length_c   1.000
_cell.angle_alpha   90.00
_cell.angle_beta   90.00
_cell.angle_gamma   90.00
#
_symmetry.space_group_name_H-M   'P 1'
#
loop_
_entity.id
_entity.type
_entity.pdbx_description
1 polymer ?
#
loop_
_entity_poly.entity_id
_entity_poly.type
_entity_poly.pdbx_seq_one_letter_code
_entity_poly.pdbx_strand_id
1 'polypeptide(L)'
;MKISIQIAIAFTYQRNGALVSCKYRDITKKFWQETNTEKIFYGLDDIKGASDIIIVEGEIDKLAMEEAGFKNCVSVPDGAPPKVSNKELPSTEEDTKYQYLWNCKEYIEKVSRIILATDGDPPGQALAEELARRLGRERCWRVKWPKKNDAESFKDANEVLMYMGPAALREVIENAELYPIKGLFNFKDYFQEIDQYYHKTLGYELGVSTGWRALNELYNVRMVMNRNDVPFQIDAIHLVLELTLSQVVPGELTIVTGVPNSGKSEWIDALLCNLNRSVGWKFALCSMENKVREHARKLLEKRIRKPFFDVRYGESVERMNVEELEQGKRWLSDTFSLIRCENDCLPSINWVLELARYAVLSME
;
A
#
# COMPACT_ATOMS: atom_id res chain seq x y z
N MET A 1 -10.25 12.06 -57.52
CA MET A 1 -9.44 11.46 -56.44
C MET A 1 -8.39 12.50 -56.06
N LYS A 2 -8.57 13.25 -54.96
CA LYS A 2 -7.55 14.20 -54.50
C LYS A 2 -6.42 13.38 -53.87
N ILE A 3 -5.31 13.25 -54.57
CA ILE A 3 -4.08 12.70 -54.00
C ILE A 3 -3.52 13.81 -53.10
N SER A 4 -3.72 13.70 -51.79
CA SER A 4 -3.05 14.58 -50.83
C SER A 4 -1.63 14.07 -50.63
N ILE A 5 -0.64 14.87 -51.01
CA ILE A 5 0.76 14.61 -50.70
C ILE A 5 0.95 14.91 -49.20
N GLN A 6 1.24 13.88 -48.42
CA GLN A 6 1.52 14.00 -46.99
C GLN A 6 3.00 13.65 -46.75
N ILE A 7 3.74 14.57 -46.13
CA ILE A 7 5.13 14.35 -45.73
C ILE A 7 5.11 13.63 -44.37
N ALA A 8 5.84 12.52 -44.28
CA ALA A 8 5.95 11.72 -43.07
C ALA A 8 7.39 11.23 -42.87
N ILE A 9 7.79 11.07 -41.61
CA ILE A 9 9.00 10.34 -41.22
C ILE A 9 8.62 8.87 -41.10
N ALA A 10 9.42 8.00 -41.71
CA ALA A 10 9.24 6.55 -41.68
C ALA A 10 10.27 5.90 -40.75
N PHE A 11 9.80 5.16 -39.76
CA PHE A 11 10.58 4.34 -38.85
C PHE A 11 10.45 2.87 -39.27
N THR A 12 11.52 2.34 -39.83
CA THR A 12 11.57 0.97 -40.39
C THR A 12 11.98 -0.04 -39.33
N TYR A 13 11.10 -1.00 -39.05
CA TYR A 13 11.38 -2.12 -38.17
C TYR A 13 12.02 -3.23 -39.00
N GLN A 14 13.25 -3.62 -38.64
CA GLN A 14 14.04 -4.58 -39.40
C GLN A 14 14.45 -5.77 -38.54
N ARG A 15 14.60 -6.92 -39.20
CA ARG A 15 15.19 -8.12 -38.63
C ARG A 15 16.14 -8.74 -39.65
N ASN A 16 17.40 -8.90 -39.26
CA ASN A 16 18.51 -9.31 -40.13
C ASN A 16 18.58 -8.48 -41.44
N GLY A 17 18.34 -7.17 -41.34
CA GLY A 17 18.32 -6.24 -42.48
C GLY A 17 17.08 -6.32 -43.39
N ALA A 18 16.14 -7.23 -43.13
CA ALA A 18 14.87 -7.30 -43.86
C ALA A 18 13.80 -6.43 -43.18
N LEU A 19 13.03 -5.67 -43.97
CA LEU A 19 11.91 -4.86 -43.48
C LEU A 19 10.76 -5.77 -43.01
N VAL A 20 10.29 -5.55 -41.78
CA VAL A 20 9.20 -6.32 -41.13
C VAL A 20 7.94 -5.47 -40.99
N SER A 21 8.09 -4.21 -40.61
CA SER A 21 6.99 -3.26 -40.41
C SER A 21 7.51 -1.84 -40.58
N CYS A 22 6.63 -0.89 -40.88
CA CYS A 22 6.96 0.52 -40.85
C CYS A 22 5.93 1.31 -40.02
N LYS A 23 6.44 2.18 -39.17
CA LYS A 23 5.64 3.17 -38.43
C LYS A 23 5.98 4.54 -38.96
N TYR A 24 4.97 5.37 -39.09
CA TYR A 24 5.08 6.69 -39.69
C TYR A 24 4.65 7.75 -38.71
N ARG A 25 5.26 8.92 -38.81
CA ARG A 25 4.89 10.12 -38.05
C ARG A 25 4.79 11.31 -38.99
N ASP A 26 3.69 12.04 -38.93
CA ASP A 26 3.57 13.30 -39.66
C ASP A 26 4.11 14.49 -38.87
N ILE A 27 4.14 15.65 -39.51
CA ILE A 27 4.58 16.92 -38.90
C ILE A 27 3.72 17.35 -37.70
N THR A 28 2.48 16.86 -37.60
CA THR A 28 1.56 17.13 -36.50
C THR A 28 1.75 16.18 -35.32
N LYS A 29 2.77 15.30 -35.37
CA LYS A 29 3.08 14.26 -34.38
C LYS A 29 2.03 13.16 -34.29
N LYS A 30 1.21 12.97 -35.33
CA LYS A 30 0.30 11.84 -35.43
C LYS A 30 1.06 10.61 -35.95
N PHE A 31 0.90 9.49 -35.26
CA PHE A 31 1.53 8.22 -35.61
C PHE A 31 0.53 7.24 -36.22
N TRP A 32 1.01 6.43 -37.17
CA TRP A 32 0.29 5.24 -37.66
C TRP A 32 1.30 4.16 -38.04
N GLN A 33 0.86 2.91 -38.03
CA GLN A 33 1.71 1.75 -38.32
C GLN A 33 1.01 0.82 -39.30
N GLU A 34 1.80 0.10 -40.10
CA GLU A 34 1.29 -0.93 -41.00
C GLU A 34 0.59 -2.06 -40.24
N THR A 35 -0.60 -2.43 -40.72
CA THR A 35 -1.42 -3.48 -40.12
C THR A 35 -0.94 -4.87 -40.55
N ASN A 36 -1.29 -5.89 -39.76
CA ASN A 36 -0.95 -7.30 -40.03
C ASN A 36 0.55 -7.57 -40.19
N THR A 37 1.39 -6.76 -39.52
CA THR A 37 2.84 -6.97 -39.46
C THR A 37 3.23 -7.63 -38.14
N GLU A 38 4.35 -8.34 -38.13
CA GLU A 38 4.90 -8.90 -36.90
C GLU A 38 5.37 -7.77 -35.97
N LYS A 39 4.97 -7.84 -34.71
CA LYS A 39 5.41 -6.86 -33.70
C LYS A 39 6.81 -7.21 -33.22
N ILE A 40 7.75 -6.32 -33.45
CA ILE A 40 9.14 -6.44 -33.00
C ILE A 40 9.61 -5.10 -32.42
N PHE A 41 10.76 -5.09 -31.76
CA PHE A 41 11.42 -3.85 -31.34
C PHE A 41 11.93 -3.04 -32.53
N TYR A 42 11.87 -1.71 -32.43
CA TYR A 42 12.60 -0.83 -33.34
C TYR A 42 14.09 -0.86 -32.95
N GLY A 43 14.99 -1.11 -33.93
CA GLY A 43 16.42 -1.31 -33.67
C GLY A 43 16.79 -2.73 -33.23
N LEU A 44 15.95 -3.74 -33.47
CA LEU A 44 16.18 -5.12 -33.01
C LEU A 44 17.56 -5.69 -33.40
N ASP A 45 18.04 -5.38 -34.60
CA ASP A 45 19.34 -5.84 -35.08
C ASP A 45 20.52 -5.24 -34.29
N ASP A 46 20.33 -4.07 -33.66
CA ASP A 46 21.37 -3.34 -32.92
C ASP A 46 21.72 -4.02 -31.58
N ILE A 47 20.84 -4.87 -31.06
CA ILE A 47 21.04 -5.63 -29.82
C ILE A 47 21.49 -7.08 -30.06
N LYS A 48 21.72 -7.47 -31.32
CA LYS A 48 22.11 -8.84 -31.65
C LYS A 48 23.46 -9.21 -31.03
N GLY A 49 23.44 -10.12 -30.04
CA GLY A 49 24.64 -10.56 -29.33
C GLY A 49 25.10 -9.63 -28.21
N ALA A 50 24.33 -8.59 -27.87
CA ALA A 50 24.62 -7.71 -26.76
C ALA A 50 24.37 -8.39 -25.41
N SER A 51 25.20 -8.10 -24.40
CA SER A 51 25.02 -8.54 -23.01
C SER A 51 24.32 -7.50 -22.13
N ASP A 52 24.29 -6.25 -22.59
CA ASP A 52 23.65 -5.09 -21.95
C ASP A 52 22.81 -4.38 -23.02
N ILE A 53 21.55 -4.04 -22.73
CA ILE A 53 20.65 -3.34 -23.66
C ILE A 53 19.89 -2.22 -22.94
N ILE A 54 19.46 -1.23 -23.71
CA ILE A 54 18.57 -0.16 -23.27
C ILE A 54 17.22 -0.31 -23.98
N ILE A 55 16.13 -0.20 -23.23
CA ILE A 55 14.76 -0.18 -23.77
C ILE A 55 14.15 1.18 -23.46
N VAL A 56 13.77 1.91 -24.51
CA VAL A 56 13.05 3.19 -24.43
C VAL A 56 11.61 3.06 -24.93
N GLU A 57 10.79 4.09 -24.70
CA GLU A 57 9.38 4.07 -25.12
C GLU A 57 9.19 4.39 -26.61
N GLY A 58 9.80 5.48 -27.12
CA GLY A 58 9.59 5.95 -28.48
C GLY A 58 10.76 5.75 -29.44
N GLU A 59 10.49 5.78 -30.75
CA GLU A 59 11.53 5.67 -31.77
C GLU A 59 12.51 6.86 -31.73
N ILE A 60 12.01 8.05 -31.40
CA ILE A 60 12.85 9.26 -31.28
C ILE A 60 13.80 9.14 -30.08
N ASP A 61 13.35 8.55 -28.97
CA ASP A 61 14.22 8.31 -27.81
C ASP A 61 15.35 7.34 -28.15
N LYS A 62 15.09 6.34 -28.99
CA LYS A 62 16.13 5.41 -29.46
C LYS A 62 17.16 6.16 -30.29
N LEU A 63 16.74 7.04 -31.18
CA LEU A 63 17.65 7.89 -31.95
C LEU A 63 18.44 8.84 -31.05
N ALA A 64 17.82 9.36 -29.98
CA ALA A 64 18.51 10.18 -28.99
C ALA A 64 19.60 9.39 -28.24
N MET A 65 19.33 8.12 -27.91
CA MET A 65 20.32 7.22 -27.32
C MET A 65 21.50 6.96 -28.27
N GLU A 66 21.24 6.77 -29.57
CA GLU A 66 22.30 6.60 -30.57
C GLU A 66 23.19 7.84 -30.71
N GLU A 67 22.59 9.03 -30.69
CA GLU A 67 23.33 10.30 -30.71
C GLU A 67 24.20 10.47 -29.44
N ALA A 68 23.74 9.96 -28.29
CA ALA A 68 24.52 9.86 -27.08
C ALA A 68 25.57 8.72 -27.09
N GLY A 69 25.63 7.93 -28.15
CA GLY A 69 26.63 6.86 -28.36
C GLY A 69 26.17 5.46 -27.92
N PHE A 70 24.93 5.29 -27.50
CA PHE A 70 24.37 3.98 -27.16
C PHE A 70 23.73 3.31 -28.37
N LYS A 71 24.44 2.36 -28.95
CA LYS A 71 23.94 1.57 -30.10
C LYS A 71 23.12 0.37 -29.67
N ASN A 72 23.34 -0.14 -28.47
CA ASN A 72 22.60 -1.26 -27.88
C ASN A 72 21.22 -0.85 -27.34
N CYS A 73 20.47 -0.05 -28.10
CA CYS A 73 19.18 0.52 -27.67
C CYS A 73 18.05 0.12 -28.62
N VAL A 74 16.90 -0.22 -28.05
CA VAL A 74 15.66 -0.52 -28.77
C VAL A 74 14.48 0.29 -28.23
N SER A 75 13.48 0.56 -29.06
CA SER A 75 12.19 1.12 -28.60
C SER A 75 11.04 0.12 -28.73
N VAL A 76 10.10 0.18 -27.81
CA VAL A 76 8.87 -0.64 -27.90
C VAL A 76 8.03 -0.20 -29.10
N PRO A 77 7.37 -1.14 -29.81
CA PRO A 77 6.54 -0.80 -30.97
C PRO A 77 5.24 -0.09 -30.57
N ASP A 78 4.64 -0.59 -29.48
CA ASP A 78 3.40 -0.11 -28.91
C ASP A 78 3.73 0.73 -27.67
N GLY A 79 3.19 1.95 -27.58
CA GLY A 79 3.43 2.85 -26.45
C GLY A 79 2.87 2.34 -25.11
N ALA A 80 3.07 3.13 -24.06
CA ALA A 80 2.77 2.71 -22.69
C ALA A 80 1.29 2.32 -22.43
N PRO A 81 1.03 1.34 -21.53
CA PRO A 81 -0.31 1.12 -20.98
C PRO A 81 -0.73 2.25 -20.03
N PRO A 82 -2.05 2.48 -19.86
CA PRO A 82 -2.52 3.48 -18.90
C PRO A 82 -2.28 3.06 -17.44
N LYS A 83 -2.17 1.76 -17.16
CA LYS A 83 -1.90 1.21 -15.82
C LYS A 83 -1.31 -0.19 -15.91
N VAL A 84 -0.65 -0.58 -14.81
CA VAL A 84 -0.14 -1.94 -14.58
C VAL A 84 -1.31 -2.90 -14.38
N SER A 85 -1.19 -4.12 -14.90
CA SER A 85 -2.21 -5.16 -14.72
C SER A 85 -2.16 -5.72 -13.30
N ASN A 86 -3.30 -5.77 -12.62
CA ASN A 86 -3.41 -6.42 -11.30
C ASN A 86 -3.51 -7.95 -11.40
N LYS A 87 -3.55 -8.51 -12.62
CA LYS A 87 -3.63 -9.96 -12.85
C LYS A 87 -2.25 -10.59 -12.87
N GLU A 88 -2.20 -11.90 -12.68
CA GLU A 88 -1.01 -12.70 -12.99
C GLU A 88 -0.59 -12.51 -14.45
N LEU A 89 0.67 -12.82 -14.75
CA LEU A 89 1.17 -12.69 -16.11
C LEU A 89 0.43 -13.68 -17.02
N PRO A 90 -0.15 -13.21 -18.14
CA PRO A 90 -0.77 -14.10 -19.10
C PRO A 90 0.25 -15.05 -19.73
N SER A 91 -0.22 -16.16 -20.30
CA SER A 91 0.63 -17.02 -21.11
C SER A 91 1.17 -16.28 -22.35
N THR A 92 2.23 -16.79 -22.95
CA THR A 92 2.88 -16.14 -24.12
C THR A 92 1.93 -15.91 -25.29
N GLU A 93 0.93 -16.79 -25.45
CA GLU A 93 -0.06 -16.76 -26.53
C GLU A 93 -1.17 -15.73 -26.27
N GLU A 94 -1.48 -15.46 -24.99
CA GLU A 94 -2.52 -14.52 -24.57
C GLU A 94 -1.97 -13.09 -24.40
N ASP A 95 -0.66 -12.93 -24.31
CA ASP A 95 0.03 -11.66 -24.07
C ASP A 95 0.19 -10.79 -25.34
N THR A 96 -0.91 -10.66 -26.09
CA THR A 96 -0.99 -9.97 -27.40
C THR A 96 -0.44 -8.54 -27.39
N LYS A 97 -0.55 -7.82 -26.26
CA LYS A 97 -0.02 -6.45 -26.13
C LYS A 97 1.51 -6.41 -26.06
N TYR A 98 2.13 -7.43 -25.48
CA TYR A 98 3.59 -7.51 -25.31
C TYR A 98 4.22 -8.59 -26.17
N GLN A 99 3.53 -9.00 -27.24
CA GLN A 99 3.95 -10.08 -28.13
C GLN A 99 5.33 -9.84 -28.75
N TYR A 100 5.74 -8.58 -28.89
CA TYR A 100 7.08 -8.21 -29.33
C TYR A 100 8.21 -8.75 -28.43
N LEU A 101 7.98 -8.90 -27.12
CA LEU A 101 8.95 -9.52 -26.21
C LEU A 101 9.17 -10.99 -26.56
N TRP A 102 8.09 -11.71 -26.86
CA TRP A 102 8.12 -13.12 -27.20
C TRP A 102 8.68 -13.35 -28.59
N ASN A 103 8.28 -12.55 -29.57
CA ASN A 103 8.81 -12.56 -30.94
C ASN A 103 10.31 -12.25 -31.00
N CYS A 104 10.83 -11.52 -30.00
CA CYS A 104 12.24 -11.16 -29.90
C CYS A 104 12.99 -11.92 -28.79
N LYS A 105 12.41 -13.01 -28.26
CA LYS A 105 12.94 -13.71 -27.08
C LYS A 105 14.40 -14.13 -27.25
N GLU A 106 14.79 -14.61 -28.43
CA GLU A 106 16.16 -15.06 -28.72
C GLU A 106 17.22 -13.96 -28.53
N TYR A 107 16.85 -12.70 -28.76
CA TYR A 107 17.72 -11.54 -28.59
C TYR A 107 17.84 -11.13 -27.13
N ILE A 108 16.80 -11.38 -26.34
CA ILE A 108 16.64 -10.83 -24.99
C ILE A 108 17.01 -11.84 -23.91
N GLU A 109 16.81 -13.15 -24.14
CA GLU A 109 17.02 -14.20 -23.13
C GLU A 109 18.48 -14.28 -22.66
N LYS A 110 19.45 -13.95 -23.53
CA LYS A 110 20.89 -13.97 -23.23
C LYS A 110 21.41 -12.68 -22.59
N VAL A 111 20.57 -11.65 -22.52
CA VAL A 111 20.96 -10.33 -22.01
C VAL A 111 21.04 -10.38 -20.48
N SER A 112 22.19 -9.97 -19.94
CA SER A 112 22.46 -9.96 -18.51
C SER A 112 21.98 -8.69 -17.81
N ARG A 113 21.93 -7.57 -18.53
CA ARG A 113 21.53 -6.26 -18.01
C ARG A 113 20.58 -5.56 -18.97
N ILE A 114 19.45 -5.10 -18.44
CA ILE A 114 18.43 -4.38 -19.21
C ILE A 114 18.16 -3.05 -18.51
N ILE A 115 18.49 -1.95 -19.17
CA ILE A 115 18.18 -0.61 -18.69
C ILE A 115 16.83 -0.18 -19.25
N LEU A 116 15.86 0.05 -18.37
CA LEU A 116 14.53 0.56 -18.69
C LEU A 116 14.54 2.08 -18.58
N ALA A 117 14.55 2.73 -19.74
CA ALA A 117 14.57 4.18 -19.94
C ALA A 117 13.24 4.65 -20.56
N THR A 118 12.13 4.27 -19.93
CA THR A 118 10.77 4.68 -20.32
C THR A 118 10.46 6.11 -19.88
N ASP A 119 9.36 6.69 -20.37
CA ASP A 119 8.92 8.03 -19.98
C ASP A 119 8.77 8.17 -18.45
N GLY A 120 9.08 9.36 -17.94
CA GLY A 120 8.97 9.74 -16.53
C GLY A 120 7.54 9.97 -16.04
N ASP A 121 6.54 9.77 -16.89
CA ASP A 121 5.12 9.96 -16.60
C ASP A 121 4.43 8.66 -16.14
N PRO A 122 3.24 8.72 -15.50
CA PRO A 122 2.60 7.52 -14.94
C PRO A 122 2.41 6.36 -15.94
N PRO A 123 2.04 6.59 -17.22
CA PRO A 123 2.05 5.54 -18.24
C PRO A 123 3.43 4.91 -18.45
N GLY A 124 4.49 5.70 -18.62
CA GLY A 124 5.86 5.20 -18.78
C GLY A 124 6.30 4.36 -17.58
N GLN A 125 5.95 4.77 -16.36
CA GLN A 125 6.20 3.97 -15.16
C GLN A 125 5.46 2.62 -15.19
N ALA A 126 4.23 2.61 -15.69
CA ALA A 126 3.45 1.38 -15.86
C ALA A 126 4.06 0.46 -16.93
N LEU A 127 4.58 1.02 -18.03
CA LEU A 127 5.33 0.28 -19.04
C LEU A 127 6.57 -0.39 -18.44
N ALA A 128 7.38 0.36 -17.69
CA ALA A 128 8.58 -0.17 -17.06
C ALA A 128 8.28 -1.33 -16.11
N GLU A 129 7.21 -1.24 -15.33
CA GLU A 129 6.77 -2.30 -14.43
C GLU A 129 6.30 -3.55 -15.20
N GLU A 130 5.54 -3.39 -16.28
CA GLU A 130 5.09 -4.51 -17.10
C GLU A 130 6.23 -5.19 -17.87
N LEU A 131 7.22 -4.42 -18.32
CA LEU A 131 8.47 -4.94 -18.90
C LEU A 131 9.27 -5.72 -17.84
N ALA A 132 9.54 -5.12 -16.67
CA ALA A 132 10.33 -5.74 -15.62
C ALA A 132 9.71 -7.06 -15.12
N ARG A 133 8.37 -7.15 -15.05
CA ARG A 133 7.67 -8.39 -14.68
C ARG A 133 7.89 -9.53 -15.67
N ARG A 134 8.00 -9.24 -16.97
CA ARG A 134 8.18 -10.26 -18.03
C ARG A 134 9.64 -10.58 -18.31
N LEU A 135 10.50 -9.59 -18.16
CA LEU A 135 11.92 -9.70 -18.43
C LEU A 135 12.68 -10.31 -17.26
N GLY A 136 12.15 -10.24 -16.03
CA GLY A 136 12.89 -10.58 -14.81
C GLY A 136 13.44 -9.32 -14.15
N ARG A 137 12.99 -9.01 -12.93
CA ARG A 137 13.33 -7.76 -12.23
C ARG A 137 14.81 -7.70 -11.86
N GLU A 138 15.39 -8.84 -11.53
CA GLU A 138 16.76 -9.01 -11.08
C GLU A 138 17.81 -8.58 -12.12
N ARG A 139 17.42 -8.55 -13.39
CA ARG A 139 18.26 -8.07 -14.50
C ARG A 139 17.80 -6.74 -15.08
N CYS A 140 16.86 -6.06 -14.44
CA CYS A 140 16.39 -4.75 -14.87
C CYS A 140 17.01 -3.63 -14.03
N TRP A 141 17.34 -2.53 -14.69
CA TRP A 141 17.72 -1.26 -14.10
C TRP A 141 16.73 -0.20 -14.57
N ARG A 142 16.48 0.82 -13.76
CA ARG A 142 15.56 1.91 -14.05
C ARG A 142 16.31 3.22 -14.10
N VAL A 143 16.07 3.99 -15.15
CA VAL A 143 16.58 5.34 -15.28
C VAL A 143 15.72 6.29 -14.43
N LYS A 144 16.38 7.18 -13.70
CA LYS A 144 15.74 8.35 -13.09
C LYS A 144 16.12 9.57 -13.91
N TRP A 145 15.13 10.17 -14.55
CA TRP A 145 15.35 11.37 -15.36
C TRP A 145 15.74 12.56 -14.47
N PRO A 146 16.68 13.42 -14.93
CA PRO A 146 17.15 14.55 -14.15
C PRO A 146 16.04 15.59 -13.90
N LYS A 147 16.22 16.41 -12.88
CA LYS A 147 15.29 17.52 -12.58
C LYS A 147 15.52 18.68 -13.56
N LYS A 148 14.44 19.23 -14.12
CA LYS A 148 14.43 20.53 -14.82
C LYS A 148 14.49 21.68 -13.82
N ASN A 149 13.76 21.53 -12.72
CA ASN A 149 13.65 22.49 -11.61
C ASN A 149 13.20 21.74 -10.34
N ASP A 150 12.86 22.46 -9.27
CA ASP A 150 12.47 21.85 -7.99
C ASP A 150 11.20 20.97 -8.08
N ALA A 151 10.33 21.22 -9.06
CA ALA A 151 9.02 20.57 -9.21
C ALA A 151 8.94 19.58 -10.39
N GLU A 152 9.75 19.74 -11.43
CA GLU A 152 9.63 18.98 -12.68
C GLU A 152 10.93 18.26 -13.04
N SER A 153 10.79 17.07 -13.62
CA SER A 153 11.89 16.29 -14.20
C SER A 153 11.75 16.20 -15.72
N PHE A 154 12.84 15.89 -16.40
CA PHE A 154 12.82 15.55 -17.81
C PHE A 154 11.91 14.35 -18.06
N LYS A 155 11.19 14.37 -19.19
CA LYS A 155 10.21 13.35 -19.50
C LYS A 155 10.87 12.09 -20.07
N ASP A 156 11.78 12.28 -21.01
CA ASP A 156 12.32 11.20 -21.85
C ASP A 156 13.77 11.49 -22.27
N ALA A 157 14.36 10.54 -22.99
CA ALA A 157 15.75 10.63 -23.44
C ALA A 157 15.96 11.80 -24.40
N ASN A 158 15.01 12.02 -25.29
CA ASN A 158 15.09 13.09 -26.28
C ASN A 158 15.08 14.48 -25.63
N GLU A 159 14.26 14.72 -24.60
CA GLU A 159 14.31 15.99 -23.87
C GLU A 159 15.67 16.20 -23.19
N VAL A 160 16.22 15.19 -22.51
CA VAL A 160 17.56 15.31 -21.89
C VAL A 160 18.61 15.64 -22.95
N LEU A 161 18.60 14.94 -24.09
CA LEU A 161 19.51 15.22 -25.20
C LEU A 161 19.37 16.66 -25.71
N MET A 162 18.14 17.12 -25.96
CA MET A 162 17.86 18.45 -26.51
C MET A 162 18.28 19.59 -25.57
N TYR A 163 18.11 19.42 -24.26
CA TYR A 163 18.34 20.50 -23.29
C TYR A 163 19.69 20.41 -22.57
N MET A 164 20.21 19.21 -22.31
CA MET A 164 21.44 18.99 -21.55
C MET A 164 22.59 18.41 -22.39
N GLY A 165 22.29 17.90 -23.59
CA GLY A 165 23.27 17.35 -24.52
C GLY A 165 23.61 15.87 -24.28
N PRO A 166 24.39 15.28 -25.20
CA PRO A 166 24.65 13.83 -25.23
C PRO A 166 25.49 13.33 -24.04
N ALA A 167 26.38 14.17 -23.49
CA ALA A 167 27.19 13.80 -22.34
C ALA A 167 26.33 13.62 -21.07
N ALA A 168 25.36 14.52 -20.85
CA ALA A 168 24.44 14.42 -19.72
C ALA A 168 23.51 13.21 -19.87
N LEU A 169 22.99 12.95 -21.07
CA LEU A 169 22.19 11.74 -21.32
C LEU A 169 22.99 10.47 -21.01
N ARG A 170 24.28 10.42 -21.39
CA ARG A 170 25.16 9.29 -21.05
C ARG A 170 25.29 9.07 -19.55
N GLU A 171 25.56 10.13 -18.81
CA GLU A 171 25.69 10.07 -17.35
C GLU A 171 24.40 9.57 -16.69
N VAL A 172 23.23 10.01 -17.16
CA VAL A 172 21.92 9.57 -16.66
C VAL A 172 21.71 8.06 -16.87
N ILE A 173 22.09 7.53 -18.03
CA ILE A 173 21.96 6.10 -18.35
C ILE A 173 22.97 5.24 -17.58
N GLU A 174 24.21 5.70 -17.45
CA GLU A 174 25.25 4.99 -16.70
C GLU A 174 24.90 4.87 -15.20
N ASN A 175 24.21 5.89 -14.65
CA ASN A 175 23.73 5.92 -13.26
C ASN A 175 22.35 5.28 -13.06
N ALA A 176 21.83 4.51 -14.03
CA ALA A 176 20.59 3.77 -13.84
C ALA A 176 20.66 2.86 -12.59
N GLU A 177 19.60 2.88 -11.78
CA GLU A 177 19.55 2.15 -10.52
C GLU A 177 18.90 0.78 -10.69
N LEU A 178 19.20 -0.18 -9.82
CA LEU A 178 18.59 -1.51 -9.88
C LEU A 178 17.07 -1.41 -9.75
N TYR A 179 16.31 -2.16 -10.56
CA TYR A 179 14.86 -2.09 -10.52
C TYR A 179 14.35 -2.58 -9.15
N PRO A 180 13.45 -1.85 -8.48
CA PRO A 180 12.97 -2.24 -7.16
C PRO A 180 12.33 -3.64 -7.19
N ILE A 181 12.89 -4.55 -6.39
CA ILE A 181 12.31 -5.87 -6.17
C ILE A 181 11.28 -5.73 -5.05
N LYS A 182 10.01 -6.03 -5.34
CA LYS A 182 8.93 -5.94 -4.35
C LYS A 182 9.30 -6.76 -3.10
N GLY A 183 9.26 -6.12 -1.93
CA GLY A 183 9.58 -6.74 -0.64
C GLY A 183 11.04 -6.63 -0.21
N LEU A 184 11.93 -6.07 -1.04
CA LEU A 184 13.30 -5.77 -0.68
C LEU A 184 13.50 -4.24 -0.64
N PHE A 185 13.65 -3.70 0.56
CA PHE A 185 13.82 -2.26 0.77
C PHE A 185 15.17 -1.98 1.44
N ASN A 186 15.75 -0.81 1.18
CA ASN A 186 16.93 -0.35 1.90
C ASN A 186 16.48 0.46 3.12
N PHE A 187 17.14 0.29 4.27
CA PHE A 187 16.83 1.12 5.45
C PHE A 187 16.96 2.62 5.19
N LYS A 188 17.84 3.03 4.25
CA LYS A 188 17.99 4.43 3.84
C LYS A 188 16.68 5.06 3.36
N ASP A 189 15.81 4.27 2.72
CA ASP A 189 14.52 4.73 2.21
C ASP A 189 13.57 5.14 3.35
N TYR A 190 13.81 4.65 4.58
CA TYR A 190 13.02 4.94 5.78
C TYR A 190 13.70 5.88 6.75
N PHE A 191 14.89 6.42 6.45
CA PHE A 191 15.62 7.27 7.41
C PHE A 191 14.80 8.48 7.85
N GLN A 192 14.04 9.10 6.95
CA GLN A 192 13.16 10.20 7.31
C GLN A 192 12.06 9.78 8.31
N GLU A 193 11.48 8.59 8.15
CA GLU A 193 10.49 8.05 9.08
C GLU A 193 11.12 7.69 10.44
N ILE A 194 12.32 7.10 10.41
CA ILE A 194 13.10 6.78 11.61
C ILE A 194 13.47 8.07 12.36
N ASP A 195 13.90 9.10 11.66
CA ASP A 195 14.21 10.41 12.23
C ASP A 195 12.95 11.03 12.86
N GLN A 196 11.82 10.97 12.17
CA GLN A 196 10.54 11.44 12.68
C GLN A 196 10.06 10.68 13.93
N TYR A 197 10.34 9.37 13.98
CA TYR A 197 10.08 8.51 15.12
C TYR A 197 10.99 8.88 16.29
N TYR A 198 12.30 9.03 16.06
CA TYR A 198 13.27 9.43 17.08
C TYR A 198 12.97 10.82 17.67
N HIS A 199 12.61 11.78 16.82
CA HIS A 199 12.26 13.14 17.22
C HIS A 199 10.84 13.28 17.77
N LYS A 200 10.10 12.18 17.93
CA LYS A 200 8.75 12.15 18.51
C LYS A 200 7.72 13.01 17.76
N THR A 201 8.03 13.38 16.51
CA THR A 201 7.21 14.29 15.71
C THR A 201 5.94 13.63 15.15
N LEU A 202 5.85 12.30 15.22
CA LEU A 202 4.70 11.53 14.74
C LEU A 202 3.53 11.45 15.75
N GLY A 203 3.71 11.89 17.01
CA GLY A 203 2.62 11.98 17.99
C GLY A 203 2.14 10.66 18.63
N TYR A 204 2.81 9.53 18.34
CA TYR A 204 2.43 8.19 18.83
C TYR A 204 2.83 7.86 20.28
N GLU A 205 3.43 8.78 21.01
CA GLU A 205 4.26 8.43 22.19
C GLU A 205 3.63 8.71 23.56
N LEU A 206 2.48 9.36 23.63
CA LEU A 206 1.83 9.62 24.91
C LEU A 206 0.70 8.61 25.12
N GLY A 207 1.01 7.56 25.87
CA GLY A 207 0.01 6.61 26.31
C GLY A 207 -0.95 7.21 27.34
N VAL A 208 -2.20 6.78 27.27
CA VAL A 208 -3.30 7.01 28.19
C VAL A 208 -3.11 6.14 29.42
N SER A 209 -3.30 6.76 30.58
CA SER A 209 -3.24 6.05 31.86
C SER A 209 -4.36 5.02 31.96
N THR A 210 -4.03 3.83 32.48
CA THR A 210 -5.00 2.78 32.83
C THR A 210 -5.88 3.12 34.03
N GLY A 211 -5.56 4.20 34.76
CA GLY A 211 -6.17 4.55 36.04
C GLY A 211 -5.52 3.89 37.26
N TRP A 212 -4.61 2.92 37.09
CA TRP A 212 -3.85 2.30 38.16
C TRP A 212 -2.37 2.71 38.11
N ARG A 213 -1.90 3.48 39.11
CA ARG A 213 -0.52 4.01 39.15
C ARG A 213 0.55 2.92 39.06
N ALA A 214 0.36 1.81 39.78
CA ALA A 214 1.27 0.67 39.76
C ALA A 214 1.31 -0.06 38.40
N LEU A 215 0.26 0.10 37.59
CA LEU A 215 0.18 -0.49 36.25
C LEU A 215 0.66 0.48 35.17
N ASN A 216 0.57 1.80 35.37
CA ASN A 216 1.01 2.80 34.38
C ASN A 216 2.52 2.75 34.06
N GLU A 217 3.37 2.30 34.99
CA GLU A 217 4.80 2.11 34.73
C GLU A 217 5.07 0.85 33.89
N LEU A 218 4.11 -0.08 33.84
CA LEU A 218 4.21 -1.38 33.17
C LEU A 218 3.29 -1.49 31.93
N TYR A 219 2.29 -0.60 31.81
CA TYR A 219 1.22 -0.64 30.82
C TYR A 219 0.64 0.77 30.57
N ASN A 220 0.92 1.31 29.39
CA ASN A 220 0.37 2.58 28.90
C ASN A 220 -0.40 2.32 27.61
N VAL A 221 -1.58 2.91 27.44
CA VAL A 221 -2.45 2.68 26.27
C VAL A 221 -2.20 3.76 25.22
N ARG A 222 -1.51 3.49 24.11
CA ARG A 222 -1.15 4.55 23.14
C ARG A 222 -2.39 5.12 22.44
N MET A 223 -2.48 6.45 22.32
CA MET A 223 -3.44 7.10 21.41
C MET A 223 -2.73 7.41 20.09
N VAL A 224 -3.37 7.04 18.98
CA VAL A 224 -3.04 7.57 17.66
C VAL A 224 -3.90 8.81 17.44
N MET A 225 -3.31 10.00 17.40
CA MET A 225 -4.02 11.21 16.97
C MET A 225 -3.78 11.41 15.48
N ASN A 226 -4.81 11.18 14.66
CA ASN A 226 -4.79 11.57 13.25
C ASN A 226 -5.15 13.06 13.16
N ARG A 227 -4.42 13.84 12.34
CA ARG A 227 -4.54 15.32 12.34
C ARG A 227 -5.79 15.86 11.65
N ASN A 228 -6.63 15.01 11.06
CA ASN A 228 -7.97 15.34 10.63
C ASN A 228 -8.82 14.07 10.84
N ASP A 229 -10.03 14.27 11.35
CA ASP A 229 -11.03 13.28 11.71
C ASP A 229 -10.91 12.59 13.08
N VAL A 230 -12.10 12.47 13.67
CA VAL A 230 -12.55 11.93 14.96
C VAL A 230 -11.74 10.68 15.39
N PRO A 231 -11.43 10.49 16.69
CA PRO A 231 -10.62 9.35 17.14
C PRO A 231 -11.34 8.01 16.87
N PHE A 232 -10.92 7.25 15.85
CA PHE A 232 -11.42 5.90 15.61
C PHE A 232 -10.36 4.91 15.11
N GLN A 233 -10.65 3.66 15.50
CA GLN A 233 -10.20 2.34 15.00
C GLN A 233 -9.00 1.69 15.71
N ILE A 234 -9.24 0.60 16.47
CA ILE A 234 -9.00 -0.79 16.03
C ILE A 234 -9.67 -1.83 16.98
N ASP A 235 -10.03 -2.93 16.33
CA ASP A 235 -10.69 -4.17 16.71
C ASP A 235 -10.09 -4.93 17.91
N ALA A 236 -10.96 -5.37 18.83
CA ALA A 236 -10.66 -6.41 19.80
C ALA A 236 -11.47 -7.67 19.47
N ILE A 237 -10.87 -8.62 18.78
CA ILE A 237 -11.29 -10.03 18.84
C ILE A 237 -10.58 -10.65 20.04
N HIS A 238 -11.31 -11.32 20.92
CA HIS A 238 -10.70 -12.18 21.94
C HIS A 238 -10.32 -13.54 21.34
N LEU A 239 -9.02 -13.85 21.32
CA LEU A 239 -8.49 -15.22 21.28
C LEU A 239 -7.14 -15.26 22.01
N VAL A 240 -6.89 -16.30 22.81
CA VAL A 240 -5.89 -16.33 23.90
C VAL A 240 -4.56 -16.99 23.54
N LEU A 241 -3.43 -16.32 23.82
CA LEU A 241 -2.08 -16.83 24.10
C LEU A 241 -1.26 -15.79 24.92
N GLU A 242 -0.43 -16.30 25.85
CA GLU A 242 0.61 -15.70 26.71
C GLU A 242 0.71 -14.17 26.95
N LEU A 243 0.78 -13.81 28.25
CA LEU A 243 1.12 -12.49 28.77
C LEU A 243 2.58 -12.12 28.42
N THR A 244 2.78 -11.49 27.27
CA THR A 244 3.96 -10.64 27.04
C THR A 244 3.64 -9.19 27.41
N LEU A 245 4.52 -8.63 28.24
CA LEU A 245 4.54 -7.27 28.74
C LEU A 245 4.50 -6.21 27.62
N SER A 246 3.34 -5.63 27.31
CA SER A 246 3.21 -4.25 26.81
C SER A 246 1.77 -3.86 26.38
N GLN A 247 1.34 -2.66 26.80
CA GLN A 247 0.56 -1.62 26.10
C GLN A 247 -0.65 -2.01 25.20
N VAL A 248 -1.84 -1.39 25.38
CA VAL A 248 -2.90 -1.42 24.32
C VAL A 248 -2.57 -0.39 23.26
N VAL A 249 -2.39 -0.82 22.02
CA VAL A 249 -2.19 0.05 20.86
C VAL A 249 -3.35 -0.18 19.88
N PRO A 250 -4.00 0.88 19.36
CA PRO A 250 -4.90 0.74 18.23
C PRO A 250 -4.11 0.13 17.06
N GLY A 251 -4.50 -1.07 16.63
CA GLY A 251 -3.80 -1.84 15.59
C GLY A 251 -3.42 -3.23 16.04
N GLU A 252 -3.44 -3.47 17.36
CA GLU A 252 -2.85 -4.65 17.96
C GLU A 252 -3.88 -5.52 18.69
N LEU A 253 -3.65 -6.83 18.62
CA LEU A 253 -4.42 -7.82 19.36
C LEU A 253 -3.93 -7.88 20.81
N THR A 254 -4.75 -7.41 21.76
CA THR A 254 -4.47 -7.55 23.19
C THR A 254 -5.14 -8.79 23.76
N ILE A 255 -4.35 -9.63 24.44
CA ILE A 255 -4.81 -10.87 25.03
C ILE A 255 -4.71 -10.81 26.56
N VAL A 256 -5.81 -11.16 27.25
CA VAL A 256 -5.86 -11.24 28.72
C VAL A 256 -6.10 -12.68 29.14
N THR A 257 -5.17 -13.25 29.91
CA THR A 257 -5.23 -14.63 30.41
C THR A 257 -4.96 -14.71 31.92
N GLY A 258 -5.23 -15.86 32.52
CA GLY A 258 -5.17 -16.09 33.96
C GLY A 258 -6.01 -17.29 34.40
N VAL A 259 -5.81 -17.72 35.64
CA VAL A 259 -6.48 -18.89 36.24
C VAL A 259 -8.02 -18.75 36.16
N PRO A 260 -8.80 -19.82 35.97
CA PRO A 260 -10.26 -19.76 36.08
C PRO A 260 -10.70 -19.07 37.37
N ASN A 261 -11.75 -18.23 37.29
CA ASN A 261 -12.25 -17.41 38.41
C ASN A 261 -11.28 -16.38 39.01
N SER A 262 -10.18 -16.04 38.33
CA SER A 262 -9.24 -15.02 38.80
C SER A 262 -9.70 -13.56 38.60
N GLY A 263 -10.94 -13.34 38.16
CA GLY A 263 -11.49 -12.00 37.93
C GLY A 263 -11.04 -11.30 36.64
N LYS A 264 -10.64 -12.05 35.60
CA LYS A 264 -10.22 -11.49 34.30
C LYS A 264 -11.27 -10.58 33.68
N SER A 265 -12.52 -11.06 33.60
CA SER A 265 -13.63 -10.31 33.02
C SER A 265 -13.89 -9.01 33.80
N GLU A 266 -13.81 -9.08 35.13
CA GLU A 266 -13.95 -7.95 36.03
C GLU A 266 -12.84 -6.92 35.85
N TRP A 267 -11.61 -7.37 35.59
CA TRP A 267 -10.47 -6.51 35.29
C TRP A 267 -10.63 -5.82 33.92
N ILE A 268 -11.05 -6.57 32.90
CA ILE A 268 -11.32 -6.03 31.55
C ILE A 268 -12.42 -4.96 31.65
N ASP A 269 -13.55 -5.26 32.29
CA ASP A 269 -14.64 -4.29 32.49
C ASP A 269 -14.15 -2.99 33.15
N ALA A 270 -13.26 -3.10 34.14
CA ALA A 270 -12.70 -1.94 34.84
C ALA A 270 -11.77 -1.12 33.95
N LEU A 271 -10.94 -1.79 33.13
CA LEU A 271 -10.08 -1.14 32.16
C LEU A 271 -10.91 -0.37 31.12
N LEU A 272 -11.96 -0.98 30.57
CA LEU A 272 -12.85 -0.34 29.60
C LEU A 272 -13.52 0.92 30.17
N CYS A 273 -14.04 0.84 31.40
CA CYS A 273 -14.60 2.00 32.11
C CYS A 273 -13.58 3.12 32.31
N ASN A 274 -12.34 2.78 32.64
CA ASN A 274 -11.27 3.75 32.83
C ASN A 274 -10.89 4.44 31.51
N LEU A 275 -10.76 3.67 30.42
CA LEU A 275 -10.44 4.19 29.09
C LEU A 275 -11.54 5.09 28.53
N ASN A 276 -12.81 4.70 28.68
CA ASN A 276 -13.93 5.58 28.34
C ASN A 276 -13.88 6.88 29.16
N ARG A 277 -13.59 6.81 30.45
CA ARG A 277 -13.52 7.99 31.33
C ARG A 277 -12.35 8.91 30.98
N SER A 278 -11.19 8.36 30.61
CA SER A 278 -9.98 9.15 30.38
C SER A 278 -9.94 9.77 28.99
N VAL A 279 -10.37 9.04 27.95
CA VAL A 279 -10.23 9.45 26.55
C VAL A 279 -11.48 9.26 25.69
N GLY A 280 -12.61 8.89 26.30
CA GLY A 280 -13.89 8.84 25.60
C GLY A 280 -14.05 7.66 24.65
N TRP A 281 -13.22 6.62 24.76
CA TRP A 281 -13.32 5.45 23.89
C TRP A 281 -14.70 4.77 23.99
N LYS A 282 -15.18 4.32 22.83
CA LYS A 282 -16.37 3.47 22.66
C LYS A 282 -15.91 2.04 22.32
N PHE A 283 -16.74 1.05 22.64
CA PHE A 283 -16.34 -0.36 22.58
C PHE A 283 -17.43 -1.24 22.00
N ALA A 284 -17.05 -2.20 21.16
CA ALA A 284 -17.90 -3.34 20.81
C ALA A 284 -17.53 -4.54 21.71
N LEU A 285 -18.53 -5.15 22.33
CA LEU A 285 -18.36 -6.21 23.31
C LEU A 285 -18.98 -7.51 22.82
N CYS A 286 -18.14 -8.52 22.64
CA CYS A 286 -18.55 -9.87 22.31
C CYS A 286 -18.30 -10.79 23.51
N SER A 287 -19.30 -10.98 24.37
CA SER A 287 -19.21 -11.87 25.53
C SER A 287 -20.11 -13.09 25.31
N MET A 288 -19.52 -14.28 25.26
CA MET A 288 -20.26 -15.54 25.10
C MET A 288 -20.66 -16.17 26.44
N GLU A 289 -20.00 -15.77 27.53
CA GLU A 289 -20.22 -16.34 28.87
C GLU A 289 -21.20 -15.52 29.72
N ASN A 290 -21.12 -14.18 29.68
CA ASN A 290 -21.93 -13.33 30.57
C ASN A 290 -23.25 -12.94 29.93
N LYS A 291 -24.36 -13.06 30.68
CA LYS A 291 -25.66 -12.53 30.25
C LYS A 291 -25.61 -11.00 30.16
N VAL A 292 -26.34 -10.42 29.21
CA VAL A 292 -26.39 -8.96 28.98
C VAL A 292 -26.70 -8.19 30.25
N ARG A 293 -27.69 -8.65 31.02
CA ARG A 293 -28.12 -8.01 32.27
C ARG A 293 -27.01 -7.98 33.34
N GLU A 294 -26.23 -9.06 33.43
CA GLU A 294 -25.14 -9.17 34.40
C GLU A 294 -23.95 -8.31 34.00
N HIS A 295 -23.64 -8.27 32.71
CA HIS A 295 -22.57 -7.43 32.19
C HIS A 295 -22.90 -5.93 32.30
N ALA A 296 -24.11 -5.53 31.92
CA ALA A 296 -24.59 -4.16 32.10
C ALA A 296 -24.55 -3.73 33.57
N ARG A 297 -25.02 -4.60 34.49
CA ARG A 297 -24.93 -4.35 35.93
C ARG A 297 -23.48 -4.08 36.37
N LYS A 298 -22.55 -4.96 35.99
CA LYS A 298 -21.12 -4.85 36.35
C LYS A 298 -20.50 -3.55 35.83
N LEU A 299 -20.84 -3.11 34.63
CA LEU A 299 -20.35 -1.85 34.05
C LEU A 299 -20.95 -0.62 34.76
N LEU A 300 -22.26 -0.65 35.07
CA LEU A 300 -22.94 0.42 35.80
C LEU A 300 -22.37 0.62 37.21
N GLU A 301 -22.16 -0.47 37.96
CA GLU A 301 -21.55 -0.40 39.29
C GLU A 301 -20.15 0.20 39.24
N LYS A 302 -19.33 -0.16 38.23
CA LYS A 302 -17.98 0.40 38.05
C LYS A 302 -18.01 1.88 37.65
N ARG A 303 -18.95 2.29 36.80
CA ARG A 303 -19.10 3.68 36.34
C ARG A 303 -19.61 4.60 37.45
N ILE A 304 -20.69 4.18 38.12
CA ILE A 304 -21.40 4.97 39.14
C ILE A 304 -20.68 4.88 40.49
N ARG A 305 -19.90 3.81 40.72
CA ARG A 305 -19.22 3.48 41.99
C ARG A 305 -20.18 3.28 43.17
N LYS A 306 -21.41 2.87 42.86
CA LYS A 306 -22.45 2.49 43.83
C LYS A 306 -22.97 1.09 43.47
N PRO A 307 -23.39 0.30 44.47
CA PRO A 307 -23.92 -1.03 44.21
C PRO A 307 -25.28 -0.94 43.49
N PHE A 308 -25.55 -1.93 42.63
CA PHE A 308 -26.82 -2.01 41.88
C PHE A 308 -27.95 -2.58 42.74
N PHE A 309 -27.60 -3.41 43.71
CA PHE A 309 -28.49 -4.00 44.70
C PHE A 309 -28.14 -3.47 46.10
N ASP A 310 -29.04 -3.66 47.06
CA ASP A 310 -28.78 -3.40 48.47
C ASP A 310 -27.91 -4.55 49.02
N VAL A 311 -26.58 -4.36 49.11
CA VAL A 311 -25.63 -5.44 49.44
C VAL A 311 -24.73 -5.06 50.62
N ARG A 312 -24.41 -6.05 51.48
CA ARG A 312 -23.53 -5.89 52.65
C ARG A 312 -22.03 -5.67 52.34
N TYR A 313 -21.57 -5.94 51.12
CA TYR A 313 -20.16 -5.75 50.72
C TYR A 313 -19.83 -4.28 50.36
N GLY A 314 -20.82 -3.40 50.29
CA GLY A 314 -20.63 -1.98 49.97
C GLY A 314 -20.33 -1.08 51.18
N GLU A 315 -20.10 -1.67 52.37
CA GLU A 315 -19.95 -0.94 53.63
C GLU A 315 -21.05 0.13 53.80
N SER A 316 -20.68 1.42 53.86
CA SER A 316 -21.55 2.59 54.04
C SER A 316 -22.05 3.22 52.73
N VAL A 317 -21.82 2.58 51.57
CA VAL A 317 -22.19 3.13 50.27
C VAL A 317 -23.62 2.73 49.91
N GLU A 318 -24.50 3.72 49.82
CA GLU A 318 -25.89 3.53 49.40
C GLU A 318 -25.99 3.06 47.95
N ARG A 319 -27.02 2.24 47.69
CA ARG A 319 -27.39 1.77 46.35
C ARG A 319 -27.62 2.92 45.38
N MET A 320 -27.30 2.71 44.11
CA MET A 320 -27.59 3.68 43.06
C MET A 320 -29.09 3.99 42.98
N ASN A 321 -29.43 5.28 42.90
CA ASN A 321 -30.83 5.70 42.79
C ASN A 321 -31.34 5.56 41.34
N VAL A 322 -32.65 5.77 41.14
CA VAL A 322 -33.29 5.60 39.83
C VAL A 322 -32.74 6.57 38.78
N GLU A 323 -32.42 7.79 39.16
CA GLU A 323 -31.88 8.80 38.25
C GLU A 323 -30.46 8.42 37.78
N GLU A 324 -29.60 8.00 38.71
CA GLU A 324 -28.25 7.50 38.43
C GLU A 324 -28.28 6.27 37.51
N LEU A 325 -29.26 5.39 37.71
CA LEU A 325 -29.48 4.24 36.84
C LEU A 325 -29.86 4.65 35.42
N GLU A 326 -30.79 5.60 35.25
CA GLU A 326 -31.19 6.09 33.93
C GLU A 326 -30.05 6.83 33.21
N GLN A 327 -29.26 7.63 33.93
CA GLN A 327 -28.04 8.24 33.38
C GLN A 327 -27.01 7.18 32.97
N GLY A 328 -26.84 6.15 33.79
CA GLY A 328 -25.95 5.03 33.49
C GLY A 328 -26.39 4.22 32.26
N LYS A 329 -27.69 4.02 32.06
CA LYS A 329 -28.22 3.37 30.85
C LYS A 329 -27.91 4.16 29.58
N ARG A 330 -28.04 5.50 29.61
CA ARG A 330 -27.66 6.36 28.48
C ARG A 330 -26.17 6.21 28.18
N TRP A 331 -25.34 6.30 29.22
CA TRP A 331 -23.89 6.08 29.08
C TRP A 331 -23.55 4.71 28.47
N LEU A 332 -24.23 3.63 28.90
CA LEU A 332 -24.04 2.30 28.31
C LEU A 332 -24.38 2.30 26.81
N SER A 333 -25.49 2.94 26.43
CA SER A 333 -25.93 3.05 25.03
C SER A 333 -24.95 3.84 24.17
N ASP A 334 -24.37 4.91 24.72
CA ASP A 334 -23.46 5.79 23.99
C ASP A 334 -22.04 5.18 23.85
N THR A 335 -21.67 4.30 24.80
CA THR A 335 -20.30 3.80 24.94
C THR A 335 -20.12 2.39 24.40
N PHE A 336 -21.13 1.52 24.50
CA PHE A 336 -20.98 0.10 24.22
C PHE A 336 -21.98 -0.41 23.18
N SER A 337 -21.50 -1.19 22.22
CA SER A 337 -22.33 -2.07 21.40
C SER A 337 -22.10 -3.53 21.75
N LEU A 338 -23.13 -4.37 21.66
CA LEU A 338 -23.05 -5.77 22.03
C LEU A 338 -23.14 -6.65 20.79
N ILE A 339 -22.18 -7.57 20.63
CA ILE A 339 -22.18 -8.61 19.61
C ILE A 339 -22.62 -9.91 20.28
N ARG A 340 -23.73 -10.48 19.83
CA ARG A 340 -24.34 -11.68 20.41
C ARG A 340 -24.71 -12.68 19.34
N CYS A 341 -24.47 -13.96 19.65
CA CYS A 341 -24.96 -15.06 18.84
C CYS A 341 -26.32 -15.48 19.41
N GLU A 342 -27.40 -15.20 18.68
CA GLU A 342 -28.78 -15.52 19.11
C GLU A 342 -29.32 -16.83 18.50
N ASN A 343 -28.57 -17.44 17.56
CA ASN A 343 -28.98 -18.64 16.84
C ASN A 343 -28.05 -19.84 17.15
N ASP A 344 -28.54 -21.07 16.92
CA ASP A 344 -27.83 -22.35 17.12
C ASP A 344 -26.55 -22.55 16.25
N CYS A 345 -26.08 -21.50 15.57
CA CYS A 345 -24.85 -21.54 14.80
C CYS A 345 -23.65 -21.19 15.68
N LEU A 346 -22.64 -22.05 15.72
CA LEU A 346 -21.38 -21.75 16.41
C LEU A 346 -20.73 -20.50 15.78
N PRO A 347 -20.48 -19.43 16.56
CA PRO A 347 -19.87 -18.21 16.02
C PRO A 347 -18.44 -18.49 15.56
N SER A 348 -18.11 -18.15 14.31
CA SER A 348 -16.75 -18.21 13.81
C SER A 348 -16.01 -16.89 14.06
N ILE A 349 -14.68 -16.92 14.02
CA ILE A 349 -13.84 -15.71 14.16
C ILE A 349 -14.22 -14.68 13.07
N ASN A 350 -14.43 -15.14 11.83
CA ASN A 350 -14.84 -14.28 10.72
C ASN A 350 -16.19 -13.61 10.97
N TRP A 351 -17.14 -14.33 11.56
CA TRP A 351 -18.45 -13.78 11.92
C TRP A 351 -18.35 -12.69 13.00
N VAL A 352 -17.53 -12.91 14.04
CA VAL A 352 -17.28 -11.89 15.08
C VAL A 352 -16.63 -10.64 14.48
N LEU A 353 -15.62 -10.84 13.62
CA LEU A 353 -14.92 -9.76 12.92
C LEU A 353 -15.84 -8.92 12.03
N GLU A 354 -16.70 -9.58 11.28
CA GLU A 354 -17.62 -8.89 10.36
C GLU A 354 -18.61 -8.01 11.13
N LEU A 355 -19.15 -8.50 12.25
CA LEU A 355 -20.02 -7.72 13.13
C LEU A 355 -19.29 -6.61 13.88
N ALA A 356 -18.05 -6.85 14.30
CA ALA A 356 -17.20 -5.81 14.90
C ALA A 356 -16.98 -4.67 13.90
N ARG A 357 -16.70 -4.98 12.63
CA ARG A 357 -16.59 -3.99 11.56
C ARG A 357 -17.86 -3.16 11.39
N TYR A 358 -19.04 -3.79 11.39
CA TYR A 358 -20.31 -3.05 11.32
C TYR A 358 -20.55 -2.18 12.56
N ALA A 359 -20.21 -2.68 13.76
CA ALA A 359 -20.35 -1.91 14.99
C ALA A 359 -19.50 -0.63 14.94
N VAL A 360 -18.27 -0.70 14.44
CA VAL A 360 -17.39 0.46 14.23
C VAL A 360 -18.04 1.48 13.30
N LEU A 361 -18.58 1.04 12.15
CA LEU A 361 -19.23 1.92 11.16
C LEU A 361 -20.52 2.59 11.69
N SER A 362 -21.20 1.96 12.66
CA SER A 362 -22.43 2.50 13.26
C SER A 362 -22.21 3.46 14.44
N MET A 363 -20.96 3.61 14.90
CA MET A 363 -20.59 4.44 16.05
C MET A 363 -20.06 5.83 15.66
N GLU A 364 -19.93 6.10 14.35
CA GLU A 364 -19.79 7.44 13.73
C GLU A 364 -21.07 8.27 13.91
#